data_AF-A0A432UYY5-F1
#
_entry.id   AF-A0A432UYY5-F1
#
_cell.length_a   1.000
_cell.length_b   1.000
_cell.length_c   1.000
_cell.angle_alpha   90.00
_cell.angle_beta   90.00
_cell.angle_gamma   90.00
#
_symmetry.space_group_name_H-M   'P 1'
#
loop_
_entity.id
_entity.type
_entity.pdbx_description
1 polymer ?
#
loop_
_entity_poly.entity_id
_entity_poly.type
_entity_poly.pdbx_seq_one_letter_code
_entity_poly.pdbx_strand_id
1 'polypeptide(L)'
;MIELPHLAPGAAALANGPNHTRIRAIRSDRWVGFDRARRVLRHLDALCDHPPTTRPPGLAIYGHSGMGKTMLVEKFKRDHPPTINPSTGVERMPVLAITLTSRPTERRIYGQLLMAMGASINERLTLMELEIRTVLLLKSNNVRVLVFDEVHNLLAGTPREQRVILQLLRYLSNEIKASLVCLGVSEARDAIAGDTQLARRLDQFVLPRWKADEEFQELVTAILRSLPLRQPSALSSQSLRHLSRLGDGITARVFGILNELAIEAIQNGIERITDDSIESWRPALEKEAAFA
;
A
#
# COMPACT_ATOMS: atom_id res chain seq x y z
N MET A 1 23.65 25.85 9.47
CA MET A 1 23.00 24.64 8.92
C MET A 1 22.83 24.90 7.44
N ILE A 2 23.37 24.06 6.55
CA ILE A 2 23.19 24.28 5.10
C ILE A 2 21.73 23.99 4.78
N GLU A 3 20.99 24.97 4.28
CA GLU A 3 19.63 24.75 3.79
C GLU A 3 19.71 23.96 2.47
N LEU A 4 19.00 22.83 2.42
CA LEU A 4 18.93 21.94 1.25
C LEU A 4 17.50 21.98 0.68
N PRO A 5 17.12 23.05 -0.06
CA PRO A 5 15.73 23.30 -0.48
C PRO A 5 15.22 22.27 -1.50
N HIS A 6 16.12 21.57 -2.17
CA HIS A 6 15.80 20.45 -3.07
C HIS A 6 15.36 19.19 -2.32
N LEU A 7 15.50 19.12 -0.99
CA LEU A 7 15.11 17.97 -0.20
C LEU A 7 13.76 18.17 0.50
N ALA A 8 13.08 17.07 0.78
CA ALA A 8 11.98 17.05 1.74
C ALA A 8 12.54 17.24 3.18
N PRO A 9 11.77 17.83 4.12
CA PRO A 9 12.28 18.16 5.45
C PRO A 9 12.95 16.99 6.19
N GLY A 10 12.36 15.79 6.13
CA GLY A 10 12.95 14.59 6.75
C GLY A 10 14.27 14.15 6.10
N ALA A 11 14.41 14.30 4.78
CA ALA A 11 15.66 13.99 4.07
C ALA A 11 16.74 15.05 4.33
N ALA A 12 16.36 16.34 4.43
CA ALA A 12 17.25 17.44 4.76
C ALA A 12 17.87 17.26 6.16
N ALA A 13 17.08 16.85 7.15
CA ALA A 13 17.57 16.55 8.49
C ALA A 13 18.63 15.43 8.50
N LEU A 14 18.45 14.41 7.64
CA LEU A 14 19.38 13.29 7.52
C LEU A 14 20.64 13.60 6.72
N ALA A 15 20.58 14.50 5.73
CA ALA A 15 21.69 14.81 4.83
C ALA A 15 22.93 15.38 5.54
N ASN A 16 22.73 16.01 6.70
CA ASN A 16 23.80 16.51 7.58
C ASN A 16 24.42 15.42 8.46
N GLY A 17 23.82 14.23 8.53
CA GLY A 17 24.30 13.12 9.34
C GLY A 17 25.41 12.30 8.66
N PRO A 18 25.98 11.32 9.39
CA PRO A 18 26.96 10.38 8.85
C PRO A 18 26.42 9.52 7.71
N ASN A 19 27.30 9.09 6.80
CA ASN A 19 26.93 8.28 5.64
C ASN A 19 26.17 6.99 6.02
N HIS A 20 26.58 6.30 7.09
CA HIS A 20 25.92 5.06 7.52
C HIS A 20 24.46 5.29 7.94
N THR A 21 24.14 6.41 8.60
CA THR A 21 22.77 6.78 8.98
C THR A 21 21.92 7.08 7.76
N ARG A 22 22.49 7.83 6.79
CA ARG A 22 21.83 8.19 5.53
C ARG A 22 21.53 6.95 4.68
N ILE A 23 22.51 6.06 4.52
CA ILE A 23 22.36 4.79 3.79
C ILE A 23 21.30 3.91 4.45
N ARG A 24 21.32 3.80 5.79
CA ARG A 24 20.28 3.06 6.53
C ARG A 24 18.89 3.64 6.29
N ALA A 25 18.74 4.96 6.27
CA ALA A 25 17.49 5.62 5.98
C ALA A 25 17.00 5.38 4.54
N ILE A 26 17.90 5.38 3.55
CA ILE A 26 17.56 5.05 2.14
C ILE A 26 17.06 3.61 2.01
N ARG A 27 17.66 2.67 2.75
CA ARG A 27 17.25 1.26 2.77
C ARG A 27 15.96 0.99 3.53
N SER A 28 15.50 1.96 4.34
CA SER A 28 14.28 1.83 5.13
C SER A 28 13.07 2.26 4.31
N ASP A 29 11.90 1.67 4.61
CA ASP A 29 10.66 2.07 3.95
C ASP A 29 10.33 3.52 4.25
N ARG A 30 10.09 4.28 3.18
CA ARG A 30 9.79 5.72 3.23
C ARG A 30 8.55 6.03 2.43
N TRP A 31 7.68 6.84 3.03
CA TRP A 31 6.52 7.35 2.32
C TRP A 31 6.93 8.50 1.39
N VAL A 32 6.52 8.41 0.13
CA VAL A 32 6.68 9.48 -0.86
C VAL A 32 5.30 9.79 -1.42
N GLY A 33 4.78 10.97 -1.10
CA GLY A 33 3.48 11.42 -1.60
C GLY A 33 3.63 12.08 -2.96
N PHE A 34 3.38 11.32 -4.03
CA PHE A 34 3.16 11.84 -5.40
C PHE A 34 1.66 11.93 -5.69
N ASP A 35 1.28 12.64 -6.74
CA ASP A 35 -0.12 13.06 -6.94
C ASP A 35 -1.11 11.91 -7.07
N ARG A 36 -0.77 10.87 -7.83
CA ARG A 36 -1.60 9.65 -7.90
C ARG A 36 -1.83 9.02 -6.51
N ALA A 37 -0.79 8.92 -5.69
CA ALA A 37 -0.90 8.37 -4.34
C ALA A 37 -1.78 9.25 -3.44
N ARG A 38 -1.63 10.58 -3.54
CA ARG A 38 -2.50 11.54 -2.82
C ARG A 38 -3.96 11.43 -3.26
N ARG A 39 -4.23 11.23 -4.56
CA ARG A 39 -5.59 11.00 -5.06
C ARG A 39 -6.22 9.77 -4.43
N VAL A 40 -5.49 8.65 -4.40
CA VAL A 40 -5.99 7.42 -3.76
C VAL A 40 -6.25 7.62 -2.27
N LEU A 41 -5.31 8.25 -1.54
CA LEU A 41 -5.51 8.53 -0.11
C LEU A 41 -6.75 9.39 0.13
N ARG A 42 -6.99 10.44 -0.67
CA ARG A 42 -8.22 11.25 -0.55
C ARG A 42 -9.49 10.42 -0.71
N HIS A 43 -9.51 9.43 -1.60
CA HIS A 43 -10.65 8.52 -1.71
C HIS A 43 -10.80 7.62 -0.48
N LEU A 44 -9.69 7.11 0.06
CA LEU A 44 -9.70 6.29 1.28
C LEU A 44 -10.16 7.09 2.52
N ASP A 45 -9.68 8.33 2.66
CA ASP A 45 -10.06 9.26 3.72
C ASP A 45 -11.57 9.55 3.65
N ALA A 46 -12.09 9.83 2.44
CA ALA A 46 -13.52 10.03 2.22
C ALA A 46 -14.36 8.81 2.63
N LEU A 47 -13.87 7.58 2.43
CA LEU A 47 -14.54 6.37 2.90
C LEU A 47 -14.56 6.24 4.43
N CYS A 48 -13.51 6.72 5.10
CA CYS A 48 -13.40 6.71 6.56
C CYS A 48 -14.38 7.72 7.20
N ASP A 49 -14.45 8.90 6.59
CA ASP A 49 -15.32 9.99 7.04
C ASP A 49 -16.79 9.75 6.67
N HIS A 50 -17.07 8.94 5.65
CA HIS A 50 -18.43 8.67 5.19
C HIS A 50 -19.30 8.06 6.30
N PRO A 51 -20.44 8.68 6.66
CA PRO A 51 -21.27 8.23 7.79
C PRO A 51 -21.73 6.77 7.63
N PRO A 52 -22.00 6.04 8.73
CA PRO A 52 -22.48 4.67 8.64
C PRO A 52 -23.84 4.61 7.93
N THR A 53 -23.91 3.86 6.82
CA THR A 53 -25.14 3.64 6.05
C THR A 53 -25.44 2.15 5.93
N THR A 54 -26.65 1.79 5.49
CA THR A 54 -27.03 0.39 5.22
C THR A 54 -26.28 -0.20 4.03
N ARG A 55 -25.74 0.64 3.15
CA ARG A 55 -24.93 0.25 2.01
C ARG A 55 -23.75 1.22 1.85
N PRO A 56 -22.69 1.06 2.67
CA PRO A 56 -21.51 1.91 2.58
C PRO A 56 -20.85 1.82 1.20
N PRO A 57 -20.28 2.92 0.69
CA PRO A 57 -19.44 2.89 -0.50
C PRO A 57 -18.18 2.08 -0.24
N GLY A 58 -17.51 1.66 -1.30
CA GLY A 58 -16.20 1.02 -1.18
C GLY A 58 -15.34 1.26 -2.41
N LEU A 59 -14.10 0.80 -2.36
CA LEU A 59 -13.09 1.04 -3.38
C LEU A 59 -12.31 -0.24 -3.69
N ALA A 60 -12.16 -0.55 -4.97
CA ALA A 60 -11.25 -1.57 -5.45
C ALA A 60 -10.05 -0.91 -6.13
N ILE A 61 -8.84 -1.17 -5.61
CA ILE A 61 -7.58 -0.65 -6.14
C ILE A 61 -6.85 -1.77 -6.88
N TYR A 62 -6.73 -1.62 -8.19
CA TYR A 62 -6.06 -2.60 -9.05
C TYR A 62 -4.71 -2.08 -9.53
N GLY A 63 -3.71 -2.95 -9.56
CA GLY A 63 -2.41 -2.62 -10.12
C GLY A 63 -1.46 -3.80 -10.04
N HIS A 64 -0.42 -3.80 -10.87
CA HIS A 64 0.60 -4.84 -10.84
C HIS A 64 1.25 -4.97 -9.45
N SER A 65 1.88 -6.12 -9.21
CA SER A 65 2.73 -6.31 -8.03
C SER A 65 3.82 -5.23 -8.00
N GLY A 66 4.12 -4.71 -6.81
CA GLY A 66 5.10 -3.63 -6.64
C GLY A 66 4.63 -2.23 -7.05
N MET A 67 3.35 -2.01 -7.40
CA MET A 67 2.85 -0.66 -7.70
C MET A 67 2.60 0.25 -6.47
N GLY A 68 2.81 -0.27 -5.25
CA GLY A 68 2.65 0.50 -4.01
C GLY A 68 1.26 0.38 -3.35
N LYS A 69 0.44 -0.61 -3.74
CA LYS A 69 -0.87 -0.89 -3.14
C LYS A 69 -0.81 -1.03 -1.62
N THR A 70 0.03 -1.94 -1.12
CA THR A 70 0.22 -2.15 0.33
C THR A 70 0.76 -0.89 1.02
N MET A 71 1.66 -0.14 0.38
CA MET A 71 2.18 1.13 0.94
C MET A 71 1.09 2.20 1.09
N LEU A 72 0.11 2.24 0.18
CA LEU A 72 -1.05 3.13 0.30
C LEU A 72 -1.89 2.77 1.53
N VAL A 73 -2.12 1.48 1.76
CA VAL A 73 -2.86 0.97 2.93
C VAL A 73 -2.11 1.27 4.23
N GLU A 74 -0.81 1.02 4.27
CA GLU A 74 0.00 1.30 5.46
C GLU A 74 0.10 2.79 5.75
N LYS A 75 0.12 3.65 4.72
CA LYS A 75 0.02 5.11 4.93
C LYS A 75 -1.36 5.49 5.48
N PHE A 76 -2.43 4.99 4.88
CA PHE A 76 -3.80 5.25 5.30
C PHE A 76 -4.06 4.85 6.76
N LYS A 77 -3.60 3.65 7.18
CA LYS A 77 -3.65 3.21 8.58
C LYS A 77 -2.87 4.13 9.52
N ARG A 78 -1.70 4.60 9.10
CA ARG A 78 -0.85 5.48 9.90
C ARG A 78 -1.46 6.86 10.10
N ASP A 79 -2.23 7.32 9.13
CA ASP A 79 -2.98 8.58 9.20
C ASP A 79 -4.26 8.47 10.03
N HIS A 80 -4.74 7.24 10.25
CA HIS A 80 -5.93 6.92 11.05
C HIS A 80 -5.57 5.94 12.19
N PRO A 81 -4.65 6.31 13.10
CA PRO A 81 -4.17 5.41 14.14
C PRO A 81 -5.30 5.02 15.10
N PRO A 82 -5.20 3.85 15.75
CA PRO A 82 -6.07 3.52 16.87
C PRO A 82 -6.00 4.60 17.95
N THR A 83 -7.15 4.98 18.50
CA THR A 83 -7.26 5.99 19.57
C THR A 83 -8.10 5.43 20.70
N ILE A 84 -7.75 5.76 21.94
CA ILE A 84 -8.54 5.36 23.10
C ILE A 84 -9.32 6.59 23.56
N ASN A 85 -10.64 6.46 23.67
CA ASN A 85 -11.45 7.51 24.26
C ASN A 85 -11.13 7.58 25.77
N PRO A 86 -10.59 8.70 26.28
CA PRO A 86 -10.17 8.80 27.68
C PRO A 86 -11.34 8.70 28.67
N SER A 87 -12.55 9.06 28.25
CA SER A 87 -13.74 9.10 29.10
C SER A 87 -14.45 7.74 29.21
N THR A 88 -14.43 6.95 28.13
CA THR A 88 -15.11 5.64 28.09
C THR A 88 -14.15 4.46 28.16
N GLY A 89 -12.85 4.70 27.98
CA GLY A 89 -11.83 3.66 27.84
C GLY A 89 -11.96 2.83 26.55
N VAL A 90 -12.89 3.18 25.66
CA VAL A 90 -13.16 2.43 24.43
C VAL A 90 -12.09 2.74 23.40
N GLU A 91 -11.43 1.70 22.91
CA GLU A 91 -10.52 1.77 21.78
C GLU A 91 -11.32 1.94 20.47
N ARG A 92 -10.85 2.85 19.62
CA ARG A 92 -11.37 3.11 18.29
C ARG A 92 -10.26 2.82 17.28
N MET A 93 -10.49 1.86 16.40
CA MET A 93 -9.61 1.49 15.29
C MET A 93 -10.36 1.72 13.98
N PRO A 94 -10.31 2.94 13.40
CA PRO A 94 -11.16 3.30 12.26
C PRO A 94 -10.83 2.51 10.98
N VAL A 95 -9.58 2.05 10.83
CA VAL A 95 -9.11 1.30 9.66
C VAL A 95 -8.52 -0.01 10.13
N LEU A 96 -9.04 -1.13 9.62
CA LEU A 96 -8.50 -2.46 9.85
C LEU A 96 -8.16 -3.11 8.51
N ALA A 97 -6.94 -3.62 8.38
CA ALA A 97 -6.46 -4.23 7.14
C ALA A 97 -5.94 -5.64 7.38
N ILE A 98 -6.24 -6.55 6.46
CA ILE A 98 -5.66 -7.88 6.38
C ILE A 98 -5.21 -8.19 4.96
N THR A 99 -4.23 -9.07 4.83
CA THR A 99 -3.80 -9.61 3.54
C THR A 99 -4.35 -11.02 3.37
N LEU A 100 -5.13 -11.25 2.31
CA LEU A 100 -5.65 -12.58 2.01
C LEU A 100 -4.48 -13.48 1.57
N THR A 101 -4.25 -14.55 2.31
CA THR A 101 -3.26 -15.57 1.91
C THR A 101 -3.83 -16.47 0.80
N SER A 102 -2.97 -17.22 0.12
CA SER A 102 -3.40 -18.24 -0.85
C SER A 102 -4.46 -19.18 -0.23
N ARG A 103 -5.55 -19.44 -0.95
CA ARG A 103 -6.74 -20.21 -0.51
C ARG A 103 -7.34 -19.68 0.81
N PRO A 104 -7.90 -18.46 0.81
CA PRO A 104 -8.55 -17.92 2.00
C PRO A 104 -9.81 -18.72 2.34
N THR A 105 -10.05 -18.92 3.64
CA THR A 105 -11.27 -19.53 4.18
C THR A 105 -11.92 -18.57 5.17
N GLU A 106 -13.21 -18.71 5.44
CA GLU A 106 -13.93 -17.86 6.40
C GLU A 106 -13.23 -17.87 7.78
N ARG A 107 -12.84 -19.06 8.25
CA ARG A 107 -12.09 -19.23 9.50
C ARG A 107 -10.77 -18.44 9.50
N ARG A 108 -10.00 -18.49 8.40
CA ARG A 108 -8.73 -17.76 8.29
C ARG A 108 -8.94 -16.26 8.29
N ILE A 109 -9.97 -15.78 7.59
CA ILE A 109 -10.31 -14.35 7.54
C ILE A 109 -10.72 -13.85 8.91
N TYR A 110 -11.64 -14.53 9.60
CA TYR A 110 -12.01 -14.17 10.98
C TYR A 110 -10.80 -14.19 11.92
N GLY A 111 -9.94 -15.21 11.84
CA GLY A 111 -8.71 -15.26 12.60
C GLY A 111 -7.79 -14.06 12.32
N GLN A 112 -7.54 -13.74 11.05
CA GLN A 112 -6.72 -12.59 10.66
C GLN A 112 -7.28 -11.26 11.17
N LEU A 113 -8.59 -11.06 11.10
CA LEU A 113 -9.25 -9.86 11.63
C LEU A 113 -9.10 -9.76 13.15
N LEU A 114 -9.30 -10.87 13.87
CA LEU A 114 -9.12 -10.93 15.32
C LEU A 114 -7.66 -10.61 15.72
N MET A 115 -6.67 -11.21 15.05
CA MET A 115 -5.26 -10.91 15.28
C MET A 115 -4.92 -9.45 14.98
N ALA A 116 -5.46 -8.88 13.90
CA ALA A 116 -5.22 -7.49 13.53
C ALA A 116 -5.81 -6.50 14.55
N MET A 117 -6.84 -6.91 15.31
CA MET A 117 -7.38 -6.17 16.46
C MET A 117 -6.68 -6.51 17.79
N GLY A 118 -5.58 -7.27 17.77
CA GLY A 118 -4.84 -7.67 18.98
C GLY A 118 -5.51 -8.75 19.83
N ALA A 119 -6.57 -9.41 19.33
CA ALA A 119 -7.25 -10.47 20.07
C ALA A 119 -6.53 -11.82 19.92
N SER A 120 -6.42 -12.56 21.03
CA SER A 120 -5.91 -13.93 21.03
C SER A 120 -6.86 -14.87 20.30
N ILE A 121 -6.36 -15.66 19.35
CA ILE A 121 -7.13 -16.71 18.70
C ILE A 121 -7.07 -17.98 19.55
N ASN A 122 -8.23 -18.57 19.83
CA ASN A 122 -8.33 -19.94 20.33
C ASN A 122 -8.72 -20.86 19.16
N GLU A 123 -7.85 -21.79 18.80
CA GLU A 123 -8.06 -22.72 17.69
C GLU A 123 -9.23 -23.67 17.87
N ARG A 124 -9.80 -23.78 19.08
CA ARG A 124 -10.95 -24.64 19.37
C ARG A 124 -12.30 -23.98 19.08
N LEU A 125 -12.33 -22.67 18.84
CA LEU A 125 -13.58 -21.97 18.55
C LEU A 125 -14.23 -22.51 17.27
N THR A 126 -15.53 -22.69 17.31
CA THR A 126 -16.36 -22.98 16.13
C THR A 126 -16.37 -21.78 15.18
N LEU A 127 -16.79 -22.00 13.92
CA LEU A 127 -16.88 -20.90 12.96
C LEU A 127 -17.89 -19.82 13.40
N MET A 128 -19.03 -20.24 13.99
CA MET A 128 -20.05 -19.34 14.52
C MET A 128 -19.50 -18.47 15.65
N GLU A 129 -18.74 -19.04 16.58
CA GLU A 129 -18.13 -18.27 17.68
C GLU A 129 -17.07 -17.27 17.15
N LEU A 130 -16.28 -17.67 16.16
CA LEU A 130 -15.32 -16.77 15.51
C LEU A 130 -16.02 -15.60 14.83
N GLU A 131 -17.11 -15.87 14.11
CA GLU A 131 -17.92 -14.85 13.47
C GLU A 131 -18.50 -13.85 14.47
N ILE A 132 -19.23 -14.34 15.48
CA ILE A 132 -19.86 -13.50 16.51
C ILE A 132 -18.81 -12.62 17.18
N ARG A 133 -17.69 -13.23 17.60
CA ARG A 133 -16.61 -12.50 18.26
C ARG A 133 -15.98 -11.45 17.36
N THR A 134 -15.75 -11.78 16.08
CA THR A 134 -15.17 -10.83 15.12
C THR A 134 -16.10 -9.65 14.90
N VAL A 135 -17.38 -9.90 14.64
CA VAL A 135 -18.38 -8.85 14.41
C VAL A 135 -18.52 -7.93 15.63
N LEU A 136 -18.57 -8.51 16.84
CA LEU A 136 -18.65 -7.72 18.08
C LEU A 136 -17.43 -6.81 18.26
N LEU A 137 -16.22 -7.33 18.04
CA LEU A 137 -14.99 -6.55 18.17
C LEU A 137 -14.86 -5.47 17.10
N LEU A 138 -15.24 -5.77 15.86
CA LEU A 138 -15.27 -4.77 14.78
C LEU A 138 -16.20 -3.61 15.12
N LYS A 139 -17.39 -3.92 15.66
CA LYS A 139 -18.37 -2.90 16.10
C LYS A 139 -17.87 -2.12 17.32
N SER A 140 -17.34 -2.79 18.34
CA SER A 140 -16.86 -2.12 19.55
C SER A 140 -15.66 -1.21 19.28
N ASN A 141 -14.79 -1.61 18.37
CA ASN A 141 -13.66 -0.79 17.91
C ASN A 141 -14.07 0.30 16.91
N ASN A 142 -15.35 0.40 16.56
CA ASN A 142 -15.86 1.39 15.60
C ASN A 142 -15.05 1.42 14.29
N VAL A 143 -14.82 0.23 13.73
CA VAL A 143 -14.14 0.08 12.44
C VAL A 143 -15.01 0.67 11.34
N ARG A 144 -14.43 1.58 10.56
CA ARG A 144 -15.12 2.32 9.48
C ARG A 144 -14.72 1.86 8.10
N VAL A 145 -13.50 1.34 7.96
CA VAL A 145 -12.97 0.79 6.71
C VAL A 145 -12.33 -0.57 6.97
N LEU A 146 -12.80 -1.59 6.25
CA LEU A 146 -12.16 -2.90 6.18
C LEU A 146 -11.38 -3.02 4.88
N VAL A 147 -10.08 -3.27 5.00
CA VAL A 147 -9.17 -3.40 3.86
C VAL A 147 -8.76 -4.86 3.69
N PHE A 148 -8.95 -5.39 2.49
CA PHE A 148 -8.50 -6.72 2.08
C PHE A 148 -7.46 -6.55 0.97
N ASP A 149 -6.19 -6.81 1.29
CA ASP A 149 -5.10 -6.83 0.32
C ASP A 149 -4.97 -8.21 -0.32
N GLU A 150 -4.39 -8.26 -1.52
CA GLU A 150 -4.15 -9.49 -2.29
C GLU A 150 -5.42 -10.30 -2.63
N VAL A 151 -6.53 -9.62 -2.99
CA VAL A 151 -7.84 -10.24 -3.27
C VAL A 151 -7.81 -11.24 -4.43
N HIS A 152 -6.84 -11.15 -5.33
CA HIS A 152 -6.63 -12.15 -6.39
C HIS A 152 -6.29 -13.55 -5.84
N ASN A 153 -5.86 -13.67 -4.58
CA ASN A 153 -5.66 -14.98 -3.93
C ASN A 153 -6.94 -15.81 -3.79
N LEU A 154 -8.11 -15.21 -3.98
CA LEU A 154 -9.37 -15.93 -4.15
C LEU A 154 -9.32 -16.92 -5.33
N LEU A 155 -8.61 -16.58 -6.40
CA LEU A 155 -8.51 -17.40 -7.61
C LEU A 155 -7.80 -18.74 -7.41
N ALA A 156 -7.07 -18.89 -6.29
CA ALA A 156 -6.47 -20.17 -5.91
C ALA A 156 -7.51 -21.22 -5.42
N GLY A 157 -8.75 -20.79 -5.17
CA GLY A 157 -9.88 -21.65 -4.80
C GLY A 157 -10.86 -21.87 -5.95
N THR A 158 -11.75 -22.84 -5.78
CA THR A 158 -12.86 -23.13 -6.69
C THR A 158 -13.84 -21.95 -6.78
N PRO A 159 -14.63 -21.83 -7.87
CA PRO A 159 -15.64 -20.76 -7.98
C PRO A 159 -16.66 -20.74 -6.82
N ARG A 160 -16.93 -21.91 -6.22
CA ARG A 160 -17.79 -22.00 -5.03
C ARG A 160 -17.13 -21.36 -3.82
N GLU A 161 -15.87 -21.68 -3.56
CA GLU A 161 -15.10 -21.08 -2.45
C GLU A 161 -14.93 -19.57 -2.63
N GLN A 162 -14.63 -19.12 -3.85
CA GLN A 162 -14.57 -17.68 -4.19
C GLN A 162 -15.87 -16.96 -3.81
N ARG A 163 -17.03 -17.49 -4.20
CA ARG A 163 -18.34 -16.91 -3.86
C ARG A 163 -18.59 -16.86 -2.36
N VAL A 164 -18.23 -17.91 -1.62
CA VAL A 164 -18.38 -17.93 -0.15
C VAL A 164 -17.58 -16.78 0.47
N ILE A 165 -16.33 -16.57 0.05
CA ILE A 165 -15.53 -15.48 0.59
C ILE A 165 -16.07 -14.10 0.18
N LEU A 166 -16.47 -13.90 -1.08
CA LEU A 166 -17.07 -12.62 -1.50
C LEU A 166 -18.38 -12.32 -0.74
N GLN A 167 -19.17 -13.35 -0.45
CA GLN A 167 -20.36 -13.24 0.41
C GLN A 167 -19.99 -12.86 1.84
N LEU A 168 -18.94 -13.44 2.42
CA LEU A 168 -18.40 -13.05 3.72
C LEU A 168 -17.97 -11.57 3.74
N LEU A 169 -17.21 -11.11 2.73
CA LEU A 169 -16.82 -9.70 2.62
C LEU A 169 -18.05 -8.78 2.55
N ARG A 170 -19.07 -9.20 1.79
CA ARG A 170 -20.36 -8.49 1.68
C ARG A 170 -21.09 -8.44 3.02
N TYR A 171 -21.19 -9.57 3.71
CA TYR A 171 -21.80 -9.70 5.02
C TYR A 171 -21.13 -8.79 6.05
N LEU A 172 -19.80 -8.90 6.22
CA LEU A 172 -19.05 -8.10 7.19
C LEU A 172 -19.33 -6.60 7.01
N SER A 173 -19.18 -6.09 5.80
CA SER A 173 -19.41 -4.68 5.47
C SER A 173 -20.82 -4.20 5.83
N ASN A 174 -21.85 -5.01 5.55
CA ASN A 174 -23.24 -4.66 5.87
C ASN A 174 -23.48 -4.70 7.38
N GLU A 175 -22.98 -5.74 8.05
CA GLU A 175 -23.23 -6.00 9.46
C GLU A 175 -22.59 -4.92 10.35
N ILE A 176 -21.38 -4.47 10.01
CA ILE A 176 -20.69 -3.42 10.76
C ILE A 176 -20.88 -2.01 10.16
N LYS A 177 -21.60 -1.90 9.04
CA LYS A 177 -21.80 -0.64 8.29
C LYS A 177 -20.49 0.07 7.94
N ALA A 178 -19.48 -0.70 7.53
CA ALA A 178 -18.16 -0.20 7.15
C ALA A 178 -17.93 -0.29 5.64
N SER A 179 -17.18 0.69 5.14
CA SER A 179 -16.68 0.72 3.76
C SER A 179 -15.71 -0.44 3.51
N LEU A 180 -15.76 -1.02 2.32
CA LEU A 180 -14.76 -2.02 1.91
C LEU A 180 -13.72 -1.43 0.98
N VAL A 181 -12.46 -1.80 1.21
CA VAL A 181 -11.37 -1.55 0.29
C VAL A 181 -10.75 -2.89 -0.10
N CYS A 182 -10.73 -3.18 -1.40
CA CYS A 182 -10.15 -4.39 -1.95
C CYS A 182 -8.92 -4.02 -2.80
N LEU A 183 -7.77 -4.65 -2.56
CA LEU A 183 -6.58 -4.44 -3.37
C LEU A 183 -6.15 -5.73 -4.07
N GLY A 184 -5.64 -5.61 -5.28
CA GLY A 184 -5.13 -6.76 -6.01
C GLY A 184 -4.52 -6.41 -7.36
N VAL A 185 -4.06 -7.44 -8.06
CA VAL A 185 -3.73 -7.36 -9.49
C VAL A 185 -5.00 -7.35 -10.35
N SER A 186 -4.86 -7.25 -11.67
CA SER A 186 -6.00 -7.13 -12.59
C SER A 186 -7.00 -8.27 -12.45
N GLU A 187 -6.52 -9.47 -12.16
CA GLU A 187 -7.29 -10.71 -11.99
C GLU A 187 -8.21 -10.64 -10.75
N ALA A 188 -7.88 -9.81 -9.76
CA ALA A 188 -8.79 -9.55 -8.64
C ALA A 188 -10.11 -8.91 -9.10
N ARG A 189 -10.11 -8.21 -10.24
CA ARG A 189 -11.31 -7.63 -10.85
C ARG A 189 -12.29 -8.73 -11.25
N ASP A 190 -11.80 -9.79 -11.88
CA ASP A 190 -12.61 -10.92 -12.32
C ASP A 190 -13.14 -11.72 -11.13
N ALA A 191 -12.30 -11.91 -10.10
CA ALA A 191 -12.73 -12.53 -8.84
C ALA A 191 -13.90 -11.75 -8.21
N ILE A 192 -13.77 -10.42 -8.06
CA ILE A 192 -14.81 -9.56 -7.49
C ILE A 192 -16.08 -9.54 -8.34
N ALA A 193 -15.95 -9.56 -9.68
CA ALA A 193 -17.08 -9.60 -10.60
C ALA A 193 -17.97 -10.85 -10.42
N GLY A 194 -17.45 -11.92 -9.79
CA GLY A 194 -18.21 -13.10 -9.40
C GLY A 194 -19.35 -12.86 -8.39
N ASP A 195 -19.33 -11.74 -7.65
CA ASP A 195 -20.47 -11.26 -6.85
C ASP A 195 -20.89 -9.87 -7.34
N THR A 196 -21.97 -9.83 -8.13
CA THR A 196 -22.46 -8.58 -8.75
C THR A 196 -22.93 -7.53 -7.74
N GLN A 197 -23.35 -7.94 -6.53
CA GLN A 197 -23.78 -7.00 -5.49
C GLN A 197 -22.58 -6.32 -4.84
N LEU A 198 -21.51 -7.07 -4.61
CA LEU A 198 -20.22 -6.56 -4.15
C LEU A 198 -19.59 -5.67 -5.22
N ALA A 199 -19.51 -6.12 -6.46
CA ALA A 199 -18.87 -5.35 -7.54
C ALA A 199 -19.54 -3.98 -7.76
N ARG A 200 -20.89 -3.92 -7.69
CA ARG A 200 -21.66 -2.67 -7.89
C ARG A 200 -21.49 -1.62 -6.78
N ARG A 201 -20.91 -1.97 -5.63
CA ARG A 201 -20.66 -1.01 -4.55
C ARG A 201 -19.20 -0.55 -4.47
N LEU A 202 -18.31 -1.16 -5.26
CA LEU A 202 -16.89 -0.83 -5.27
C LEU A 202 -16.59 0.07 -6.47
N ASP A 203 -16.27 1.33 -6.20
CA ASP A 203 -15.64 2.18 -7.19
C ASP A 203 -14.27 1.59 -7.56
N GLN A 204 -13.79 1.81 -8.79
CA GLN A 204 -12.55 1.21 -9.26
C GLN A 204 -11.47 2.28 -9.44
N PHE A 205 -10.29 2.05 -8.86
CA PHE A 205 -9.10 2.85 -9.08
C PHE A 205 -7.99 1.97 -9.64
N VAL A 206 -7.46 2.32 -10.82
CA VAL A 206 -6.37 1.56 -11.45
C VAL A 206 -5.06 2.33 -11.26
N LEU A 207 -4.03 1.61 -10.83
CA LEU A 207 -2.64 2.05 -10.77
C LEU A 207 -1.91 1.49 -12.01
N PRO A 208 -1.92 2.22 -13.15
CA PRO A 208 -1.25 1.76 -14.35
C PRO A 208 0.26 1.77 -14.15
N ARG A 209 0.96 0.90 -14.88
CA ARG A 209 2.43 0.94 -14.99
C ARG A 209 2.86 2.33 -15.47
N TRP A 210 3.96 2.82 -14.92
CA TRP A 210 4.51 4.12 -15.25
C TRP A 210 4.99 4.17 -16.70
N LYS A 211 4.61 5.23 -17.39
CA LYS A 211 5.20 5.66 -18.66
C LYS A 211 6.01 6.90 -18.39
N ALA A 212 6.96 7.23 -19.26
CA ALA A 212 7.76 8.45 -19.11
C ALA A 212 6.94 9.70 -19.49
N ASP A 213 5.94 10.00 -18.69
CA ASP A 213 5.03 11.14 -18.76
C ASP A 213 5.28 12.11 -17.57
N GLU A 214 4.47 13.16 -17.50
CA GLU A 214 4.55 14.19 -16.46
C GLU A 214 4.33 13.60 -15.06
N GLU A 215 3.37 12.69 -14.90
CA GLU A 215 3.08 12.06 -13.60
C GLU A 215 4.25 11.16 -13.13
N PHE A 216 4.96 10.50 -14.06
CA PHE A 216 6.19 9.78 -13.72
C PHE A 216 7.34 10.72 -13.35
N GLN A 217 7.48 11.86 -14.04
CA GLN A 217 8.47 12.87 -13.67
C GLN A 217 8.21 13.41 -12.25
N GLU A 218 6.95 13.64 -11.88
CA GLU A 218 6.56 14.02 -10.52
C GLU A 218 6.92 12.94 -9.50
N LEU A 219 6.65 11.67 -9.80
CA LEU A 219 7.08 10.54 -8.95
C LEU A 219 8.59 10.57 -8.73
N VAL A 220 9.38 10.60 -9.81
CA VAL A 220 10.84 10.56 -9.74
C VAL A 220 11.35 11.77 -8.96
N THR A 221 10.82 12.96 -9.22
CA THR A 221 11.14 14.18 -8.47
C THR A 221 10.85 13.97 -6.98
N ALA A 222 9.68 13.46 -6.61
CA ALA A 222 9.33 13.22 -5.22
C ALA A 222 10.27 12.19 -4.55
N ILE A 223 10.70 11.15 -5.28
CA ILE A 223 11.69 10.19 -4.79
C ILE A 223 13.04 10.87 -4.56
N LEU A 224 13.53 11.64 -5.53
CA LEU A 224 14.81 12.36 -5.44
C LEU A 224 14.82 13.33 -4.25
N ARG A 225 13.74 14.08 -4.04
CA ARG A 225 13.59 14.97 -2.86
C ARG A 225 13.62 14.20 -1.54
N SER A 226 13.19 12.94 -1.52
CA SER A 226 13.19 12.12 -0.32
C SER A 226 14.54 11.43 -0.04
N LEU A 227 15.47 11.43 -1.00
CA LEU A 227 16.83 10.88 -0.85
C LEU A 227 17.71 11.92 -0.15
N PRO A 228 18.40 11.59 0.95
CA PRO A 228 19.19 12.56 1.71
C PRO A 228 20.53 12.85 1.03
N LEU A 229 20.55 13.26 -0.25
CA LEU A 229 21.72 13.61 -1.07
C LEU A 229 22.03 15.10 -0.96
N ARG A 230 23.31 15.45 -0.76
CA ARG A 230 23.70 16.85 -0.46
C ARG A 230 23.64 17.75 -1.69
N GLN A 231 23.77 17.18 -2.90
CA GLN A 231 23.64 17.93 -4.15
C GLN A 231 22.29 17.61 -4.82
N PRO A 232 21.71 18.57 -5.55
CA PRO A 232 20.48 18.34 -6.30
C PRO A 232 20.72 17.34 -7.44
N SER A 233 19.80 16.38 -7.56
CA SER A 233 19.72 15.45 -8.70
C SER A 233 18.68 15.97 -9.68
N ALA A 234 19.07 16.19 -10.93
CA ALA A 234 18.17 16.56 -12.01
C ALA A 234 18.38 15.57 -13.16
N LEU A 235 17.31 14.92 -13.59
CA LEU A 235 17.35 13.91 -14.65
C LEU A 235 16.72 14.46 -15.92
N SER A 236 17.39 14.24 -17.05
CA SER A 236 16.88 14.56 -18.38
C SER A 236 15.66 13.70 -18.74
N SER A 237 14.87 14.14 -19.72
CA SER A 237 13.77 13.33 -20.26
C SER A 237 14.24 12.00 -20.85
N GLN A 238 15.49 11.93 -21.32
CA GLN A 238 16.10 10.69 -21.80
C GLN A 238 16.30 9.70 -20.65
N SER A 239 16.89 10.15 -19.54
CA SER A 239 17.06 9.32 -18.34
C SER A 239 15.75 8.89 -17.72
N LEU A 240 14.72 9.75 -17.71
CA LEU A 240 13.38 9.35 -17.26
C LEU A 240 12.78 8.25 -18.14
N ARG A 241 12.93 8.36 -19.47
CA ARG A 241 12.53 7.28 -20.40
C ARG A 241 13.31 6.00 -20.14
N HIS A 242 14.62 6.09 -19.91
CA HIS A 242 15.45 4.93 -19.63
C HIS A 242 15.06 4.27 -18.30
N LEU A 243 14.90 5.05 -17.23
CA LEU A 243 14.49 4.59 -15.91
C LEU A 243 13.10 3.92 -15.93
N SER A 244 12.14 4.47 -16.66
CA SER A 244 10.81 3.86 -16.84
C SER A 244 10.91 2.48 -17.49
N ARG A 245 11.78 2.30 -18.50
CA ARG A 245 12.03 1.00 -19.14
C ARG A 245 12.75 0.02 -18.21
N LEU A 246 13.83 0.45 -17.55
CA LEU A 246 14.59 -0.38 -16.60
C LEU A 246 13.69 -0.88 -15.45
N GLY A 247 12.80 0.00 -14.97
CA GLY A 247 11.82 -0.33 -13.94
C GLY A 247 10.60 -1.12 -14.44
N ASP A 248 10.45 -1.37 -15.74
CA ASP A 248 9.22 -1.92 -16.36
C ASP A 248 7.93 -1.18 -15.94
N GLY A 249 8.06 0.12 -15.69
CA GLY A 249 6.98 0.94 -15.13
C GLY A 249 6.48 0.51 -13.74
N ILE A 250 7.22 -0.32 -12.99
CA ILE A 250 6.85 -0.77 -11.64
C ILE A 250 7.45 0.15 -10.59
N THR A 251 6.59 0.69 -9.71
CA THR A 251 7.01 1.63 -8.64
C THR A 251 8.16 1.06 -7.79
N ALA A 252 8.03 -0.16 -7.29
CA ALA A 252 9.05 -0.78 -6.43
C ALA A 252 10.42 -0.92 -7.13
N ARG A 253 10.45 -1.23 -8.44
CA ARG A 253 11.70 -1.32 -9.19
C ARG A 253 12.35 0.05 -9.38
N VAL A 254 11.55 1.08 -9.71
CA VAL A 254 12.02 2.46 -9.83
C VAL A 254 12.62 2.97 -8.51
N PHE A 255 11.95 2.70 -7.38
CA PHE A 255 12.51 3.00 -6.05
C PHE A 255 13.81 2.23 -5.79
N GLY A 256 13.86 0.95 -6.13
CA GLY A 256 15.07 0.13 -5.98
C GLY A 256 16.27 0.72 -6.71
N ILE A 257 16.11 1.02 -8.01
CA ILE A 257 17.17 1.63 -8.84
C ILE A 257 17.64 2.96 -8.24
N LEU A 258 16.72 3.86 -7.91
CA LEU A 258 17.08 5.18 -7.37
C LEU A 258 17.72 5.08 -5.97
N ASN A 259 17.31 4.10 -5.16
CA ASN A 259 17.93 3.85 -3.85
C ASN A 259 19.36 3.32 -3.99
N GLU A 260 19.60 2.39 -4.92
CA GLU A 260 20.95 1.87 -5.21
C GLU A 260 21.88 2.99 -5.68
N LEU A 261 21.44 3.78 -6.66
CA LEU A 261 22.20 4.91 -7.19
C LEU A 261 22.49 5.98 -6.13
N ALA A 262 21.54 6.24 -5.22
CA ALA A 262 21.77 7.17 -4.13
C ALA A 262 22.78 6.64 -3.10
N ILE A 263 22.77 5.34 -2.82
CA ILE A 263 23.76 4.73 -1.92
C ILE A 263 25.15 4.82 -2.54
N GLU A 264 25.27 4.50 -3.83
CA GLU A 264 26.52 4.64 -4.58
C GLU A 264 27.04 6.08 -4.56
N ALA A 265 26.16 7.06 -4.82
CA ALA A 265 26.48 8.48 -4.78
C ALA A 265 26.97 8.98 -3.41
N ILE A 266 26.51 8.36 -2.31
CA ILE A 266 26.99 8.66 -0.96
C ILE A 266 28.36 8.01 -0.72
N GLN A 267 28.57 6.79 -1.23
CA GLN A 267 29.80 6.03 -1.03
C GLN A 267 30.98 6.61 -1.82
N ASN A 268 30.74 7.05 -3.06
CA ASN A 268 31.76 7.66 -3.92
C ASN A 268 31.93 9.17 -3.71
N GLY A 269 31.06 9.80 -2.90
CA GLY A 269 31.13 11.23 -2.56
C GLY A 269 30.59 12.18 -3.65
N ILE A 270 30.01 11.68 -4.74
CA ILE A 270 29.39 12.50 -5.79
C ILE A 270 28.17 13.26 -5.25
N GLU A 271 27.46 12.67 -4.29
CA GLU A 271 26.36 13.31 -3.54
C GLU A 271 25.15 13.75 -4.40
N ARG A 272 25.02 13.23 -5.63
CA ARG A 272 23.87 13.38 -6.55
C ARG A 272 23.75 12.17 -7.47
N ILE A 273 22.56 11.96 -8.04
CA ILE A 273 22.31 11.01 -9.13
C ILE A 273 22.39 11.79 -10.45
N THR A 274 23.21 11.34 -11.39
CA THR A 274 23.37 11.96 -12.71
C THR A 274 22.67 11.14 -13.80
N ASP A 275 22.51 11.73 -14.99
CA ASP A 275 22.04 11.02 -16.18
C ASP A 275 22.94 9.82 -16.48
N ASP A 276 24.27 10.00 -16.45
CA ASP A 276 25.23 8.91 -16.66
C ASP A 276 25.03 7.75 -15.68
N SER A 277 24.75 8.03 -14.41
CA SER A 277 24.48 7.00 -13.40
C SER A 277 23.26 6.13 -13.76
N ILE A 278 22.23 6.71 -14.38
CA ILE A 278 21.04 5.98 -14.84
C ILE A 278 21.39 5.12 -16.06
N GLU A 279 22.18 5.65 -16.99
CA GLU A 279 22.57 4.93 -18.22
C GLU A 279 23.53 3.76 -17.96
N SER A 280 24.46 3.95 -17.03
CA SER A 280 25.44 2.94 -16.63
C SER A 280 24.90 1.94 -15.62
N TRP A 281 23.70 2.17 -15.05
CA TRP A 281 23.16 1.30 -14.00
C TRP A 281 23.02 -0.14 -14.51
N ARG A 282 23.45 -1.08 -13.65
CA ARG A 282 23.28 -2.52 -13.83
C ARG A 282 22.79 -3.09 -12.51
N PRO A 283 21.88 -4.08 -12.53
CA PRO A 283 21.44 -4.72 -11.30
C PRO A 283 22.63 -5.41 -10.62
N ALA A 284 22.86 -5.10 -9.35
CA ALA A 284 23.95 -5.71 -8.57
C ALA A 284 23.81 -7.24 -8.42
N LEU A 285 22.56 -7.72 -8.50
CA LEU A 285 22.19 -9.13 -8.57
C LEU A 285 21.12 -9.24 -9.65
N GLU A 286 21.34 -10.07 -10.67
CA GLU A 286 20.25 -10.53 -11.51
C GLU A 286 19.29 -11.31 -10.60
N LYS A 287 18.20 -10.66 -10.18
CA LYS A 287 17.02 -11.42 -9.84
C LYS A 287 16.56 -12.01 -11.16
N GLU A 288 16.97 -13.26 -11.42
CA GLU A 288 16.27 -14.12 -12.36
C GLU A 288 14.78 -13.81 -12.20
N ALA A 289 14.10 -13.62 -13.33
CA ALA A 289 12.66 -13.67 -13.38
C ALA A 289 12.25 -15.09 -12.95
N ALA A 290 12.28 -15.34 -11.65
CA ALA A 290 11.87 -16.57 -11.02
C ALA A 290 10.35 -16.60 -11.15
N PHE A 291 9.92 -17.27 -12.21
CA PHE A 291 8.63 -17.91 -12.40
C PHE A 291 7.39 -17.00 -12.38
N ALA A 292 6.87 -16.70 -13.58
CA ALA A 292 5.65 -17.30 -14.13
C ALA A 292 5.10 -16.42 -15.27
#